data_AF-A0A2T5GKA1-F1
#
_entry.id   AF-A0A2T5GKA1-F1
#
_cell.length_a   1.000
_cell.length_b   1.000
_cell.length_c   1.000
_cell.angle_alpha   90.00
_cell.angle_beta   90.00
_cell.angle_gamma   90.00
#
_symmetry.space_group_name_H-M   'P 1'
#
loop_
_entity.id
_entity.type
_entity.pdbx_description
1 polymer ?
#
loop_
_entity_poly.entity_id
_entity_poly.type
_entity_poly.pdbx_seq_one_letter_code
_entity_poly.pdbx_strand_id
1 'polypeptide(L)' 'MAYQPSDLEKLDAAIVSGIRSITFADGRKTEYQSLADMRAVRADVKAELAAAASQTSRRTRFIVGRVGRCR' A
#
# COMPACT_ATOMS: atom_id res chain seq x y z
N MET A 1 -5.96 -7.45 -0.58
CA MET A 1 -6.68 -6.26 -1.06
C MET A 1 -5.62 -5.20 -1.33
N ALA A 2 -5.75 -4.34 -2.33
CA ALA A 2 -4.76 -3.28 -2.54
C ALA A 2 -5.15 -2.10 -1.65
N TYR A 3 -4.41 -1.87 -0.56
CA TYR A 3 -4.60 -0.68 0.27
C TYR A 3 -4.25 0.59 -0.53
N GLN A 4 -4.98 1.68 -0.30
CA GLN A 4 -4.71 2.97 -0.94
C GLN A 4 -3.91 3.89 -0.01
N PRO A 5 -3.13 4.85 -0.55
CA PRO A 5 -2.46 5.87 0.25
C PRO A 5 -3.44 6.69 1.12
N SER A 6 -4.65 6.93 0.60
CA SER A 6 -5.73 7.64 1.30
C SER A 6 -6.30 6.88 2.50
N ASP A 7 -6.14 5.55 2.57
CA ASP A 7 -6.52 4.77 3.74
C ASP A 7 -5.53 5.01 4.90
N LEU A 8 -4.25 5.27 4.58
CA LEU A 8 -3.21 5.58 5.56
C LEU A 8 -3.48 6.92 6.26
N GLU A 9 -3.90 7.93 5.49
CA GLU A 9 -4.28 9.25 6.04
C GLU A 9 -5.50 9.15 6.95
N LYS A 10 -6.50 8.35 6.57
CA LYS A 10 -7.69 8.08 7.40
C LYS A 10 -7.33 7.33 8.69
N LEU A 11 -6.41 6.37 8.62
CA LEU A 11 -5.87 5.67 9.79
C LEU A 11 -5.16 6.64 10.73
N ASP A 12 -4.26 7.49 10.22
CA ASP A 12 -3.57 8.51 11.04
C ASP A 12 -4.57 9.50 11.66
N ALA A 13 -5.54 10.00 10.90
CA ALA A 13 -6.58 10.90 11.43
C ALA A 13 -7.44 10.24 12.50
N ALA A 14 -7.84 8.98 12.32
CA ALA A 14 -8.63 8.23 13.30
C ALA A 14 -7.83 7.95 14.59
N ILE A 15 -6.54 7.64 14.47
CA ILE A 15 -5.63 7.45 15.63
C ILE A 15 -5.48 8.76 16.40
N VAL A 16 -5.29 9.90 15.73
CA VAL A 16 -5.17 11.21 16.38
C VAL A 16 -6.49 11.62 17.04
N SER A 17 -7.61 11.37 16.37
CA SER A 17 -8.94 11.66 16.91
C SER A 17 -9.41 10.69 18.00
N GLY A 18 -8.69 9.58 18.24
CA GLY A 18 -9.08 8.54 19.18
C GLY A 18 -10.32 7.73 18.76
N ILE A 19 -10.69 7.76 17.49
CA ILE A 19 -11.88 7.08 16.95
C ILE A 19 -11.47 5.69 16.47
N ARG A 20 -12.23 4.67 16.87
CA ARG A 20 -11.96 3.26 16.53
C ARG A 20 -12.72 2.76 15.31
N SER A 21 -13.65 3.54 14.78
CA SER A 21 -14.37 3.27 13.55
C SER A 21 -13.74 4.03 12.38
N ILE A 22 -13.31 3.32 11.33
CA ILE A 22 -12.77 3.91 10.10
C ILE A 22 -13.63 3.50 8.92
N THR A 23 -13.98 4.45 8.08
CA THR A 23 -14.59 4.18 6.77
C THR A 23 -13.52 4.31 5.69
N PHE A 24 -13.10 3.17 5.15
CA PHE A 24 -12.13 3.08 4.06
C PHE A 24 -12.65 3.73 2.78
N ALA A 25 -11.74 4.06 1.84
CA ALA A 25 -12.12 4.63 0.54
C ALA A 25 -13.06 3.70 -0.25
N ASP A 26 -12.95 2.39 -0.03
CA ASP A 26 -13.83 1.36 -0.60
C ASP A 26 -15.27 1.37 -0.03
N GLY A 27 -15.62 2.31 0.85
CA GLY A 27 -16.93 2.39 1.51
C GLY A 27 -17.12 1.38 2.64
N ARG A 28 -16.10 0.59 2.95
CA ARG A 28 -16.14 -0.37 4.07
C ARG A 28 -15.89 0.34 5.38
N LYS A 29 -16.76 0.08 6.35
CA LYS A 29 -16.56 0.49 7.74
C LYS A 29 -15.92 -0.65 8.52
N THR A 30 -14.80 -0.37 9.17
CA THR A 30 -14.14 -1.32 10.07
C THR A 30 -14.02 -0.68 11.43
N GLU A 31 -14.48 -1.41 12.44
CA GLU A 31 -14.40 -1.02 13.84
C GLU A 31 -13.31 -1.84 14.53
N TYR A 32 -12.35 -1.14 15.12
CA TYR A 32 -11.23 -1.73 15.83
C TYR A 32 -11.52 -1.78 17.33
N GLN A 33 -10.99 -2.79 18.00
CA GLN A 33 -11.22 -2.94 19.45
C GLN A 33 -10.33 -2.00 20.25
N SER A 34 -9.08 -1.80 19.81
CA SER A 34 -8.10 -0.95 20.48
C SER A 34 -7.30 -0.06 19.53
N LEU A 35 -6.71 1.01 20.07
CA LEU A 35 -5.76 1.85 19.34
C LEU A 35 -4.45 1.11 19.01
N ALA A 36 -4.10 0.08 19.78
CA ALA A 36 -2.95 -0.77 19.51
C ALA A 36 -3.16 -1.57 18.21
N ASP A 37 -4.36 -2.11 18.01
CA ASP A 37 -4.73 -2.81 16.77
C ASP A 37 -4.65 -1.88 15.55
N MET A 38 -5.13 -0.64 15.68
CA MET A 38 -5.02 0.36 14.60
C MET A 38 -3.57 0.67 14.24
N ARG A 39 -2.65 0.71 15.23
CA ARG A 39 -1.22 0.93 14.98
C ARG A 39 -0.56 -0.26 14.28
N ALA A 40 -0.95 -1.49 14.64
CA ALA A 40 -0.49 -2.70 13.96
C ALA A 40 -0.93 -2.71 12.50
N VAL A 41 -2.23 -2.47 12.25
CA VAL A 41 -2.79 -2.38 10.89
C VAL A 41 -2.11 -1.29 10.07
N ARG A 42 -1.83 -0.13 10.66
CA ARG A 42 -1.07 0.94 9.99
C ARG A 42 0.32 0.48 9.53
N ALA A 43 1.03 -0.31 10.35
CA ALA A 43 2.34 -0.85 10.00
C ALA A 43 2.24 -1.84 8.83
N ASP A 44 1.24 -2.74 8.87
CA ASP A 44 0.98 -3.73 7.82
C ASP A 44 0.63 -3.06 6.49
N VAL A 45 -0.27 -2.07 6.50
CA VAL A 45 -0.66 -1.28 5.32
C VAL A 45 0.55 -0.58 4.70
N LYS A 46 1.42 0.01 5.53
CA LYS A 46 2.64 0.66 5.06
C LYS A 46 3.60 -0.34 4.41
N ALA A 47 3.72 -1.54 5.00
CA ALA A 47 4.55 -2.61 4.46
C ALA A 47 4.02 -3.10 3.11
N GLU A 48 2.71 -3.31 2.99
CA GLU A 48 2.08 -3.71 1.73
C GLU A 48 2.22 -2.65 0.62
N LEU A 49 2.04 -1.36 0.95
CA LEU A 49 2.26 -0.27 -0.01
C LEU A 49 3.71 -0.22 -0.51
N ALA A 50 4.68 -0.41 0.38
CA ALA A 50 6.10 -0.47 0.01
C ALA A 50 6.42 -1.70 -0.86
N ALA A 51 5.81 -2.85 -0.56
CA ALA A 51 5.94 -4.06 -1.35
C ALA A 51 5.30 -3.91 -2.74
N ALA A 52 4.12 -3.29 -2.83
CA ALA A 52 3.43 -3.01 -4.08
C ALA A 52 4.24 -2.05 -4.98
N ALA A 53 4.84 -1.01 -4.39
CA ALA A 53 5.75 -0.11 -5.11
C ALA A 53 6.98 -0.84 -5.67
N SER A 54 7.54 -1.78 -4.90
CA SER A 54 8.71 -2.57 -5.29
C SER A 54 8.41 -3.55 -6.43
N GLN A 55 7.21 -4.12 -6.49
CA GLN A 55 6.81 -5.06 -7.54
C GLN A 55 6.63 -4.39 -8.91
N THR A 56 6.24 -3.11 -8.95
CA THR A 56 6.03 -2.36 -10.20
C THR A 56 7.35 -2.08 -10.97
N SER A 57 8.50 -2.13 -10.31
CA SER A 57 9.79 -1.70 -10.89
C SER A 57 10.49 -2.75 -11.78
N ARG A 58 10.04 -4.01 -11.86
CA ARG A 58 10.67 -5.03 -12.73
C ARG A 58 10.15 -4.99 -14.17
N ARG A 59 10.53 -3.96 -14.92
CA ARG A 59 10.53 -3.97 -16.40
C ARG A 59 11.90 -3.59 -16.94
N THR A 60 12.87 -4.46 -16.74
CA THR A 60 14.09 -4.48 -17.57
C THR A 60 13.73 -5.05 -18.94
N ARG A 61 13.39 -4.15 -19.88
CA ARG A 61 13.44 -4.44 -21.32
C ARG A 61 14.91 -4.67 -21.67
N PHE A 62 15.36 -5.91 -21.64
CA PHE A 62 16.54 -6.30 -22.39
C PHE A 62 16.18 -6.19 -23.87
N ILE A 63 16.46 -5.04 -24.48
CA ILE A 63 16.54 -4.94 -25.93
C ILE A 63 17.78 -5.76 -26.29
N VAL A 64 17.56 -7.00 -26.68
CA VAL A 64 18.59 -7.87 -27.24
C VAL A 64 19.15 -7.10 -28.45
N GLY A 65 20.38 -6.60 -28.31
CA GLY A 65 21.09 -5.96 -29.40
C GLY A 65 21.09 -6.91 -30.57
N ARG A 66 20.47 -6.50 -31.68
CA ARG A 66 20.39 -7.30 -32.89
C ARG A 66 21.82 -7.52 -33.38
N VAL A 67 22.30 -8.72 -33.09
CA VAL A 67 23.57 -9.28 -33.56
C VAL A 67 23.65 -9.18 -35.08
N GLY A 68 24.77 -8.64 -35.55
CA GLY A 68 25.46 -8.80 -36.83
C GLY A 68 24.73 -9.29 -38.09
N ARG A 69 24.90 -8.54 -39.17
CA ARG A 69 25.15 -9.06 -40.53
C ARG A 69 26.32 -8.25 -41.09
N CYS A 70 27.54 -8.81 -41.19
CA CYS A 70 28.06 -9.73 -42.20
C CYS A 70 27.97 -9.21 -43.64
N ARG A 71 29.14 -8.77 -44.12
CA ARG A 71 29.64 -8.58 -45.49
C ARG A 71 28.93 -7.55 -46.39
#